data_AF-Q5BVT3-F1
#
_entry.id   AF-Q5BVT3-F1
#
_cell.length_a   1.000
_cell.length_b   1.000
_cell.length_c   1.000
_cell.angle_alpha   90.00
_cell.angle_beta   90.00
_cell.angle_gamma   90.00
#
_symmetry.space_group_name_H-M   'P 1'
#
loop_
_entity.id
_entity.type
_entity.pdbx_description
1 polymer ?
#
loop_
_entity_poly.entity_id
_entity_poly.type
_entity_poly.pdbx_seq_one_letter_code
_entity_poly.pdbx_strand_id
1 'polypeptide(L)'
;MGTAQVANIAASISHAPTIVCAETYKFWERAHSDAFEYNELGDPDDIWRGPRGTSPDYKKGIPGFGPTGLPDRIESTTTDLSEWRSNPRLRLLHLEYDVLPPTLVTAVVTE
;
A
#
# COMPACT_ATOMS: atom_id res chain seq x y z
N MET A 1 -2.90 1.65 -0.71
CA MET A 1 -2.21 1.50 -2.01
C MET A 1 -2.48 0.12 -2.58
N GLY A 2 -2.66 0.00 -3.89
CA GLY A 2 -2.78 -1.27 -4.61
C GLY A 2 -4.09 -1.45 -5.38
N THR A 3 -5.08 -0.61 -5.12
CA THR A 3 -6.39 -0.59 -5.79
C THR A 3 -6.24 -0.43 -7.30
N ALA A 4 -5.37 0.47 -7.76
CA ALA A 4 -5.10 0.68 -9.18
C ALA A 4 -4.43 -0.53 -9.84
N GLN A 5 -3.51 -1.18 -9.13
CA GLN A 5 -2.84 -2.39 -9.61
C GLN A 5 -3.80 -3.57 -9.73
N VAL A 6 -4.67 -3.78 -8.74
CA VAL A 6 -5.69 -4.82 -8.77
C VAL A 6 -6.65 -4.61 -9.94
N ALA A 7 -7.13 -3.39 -10.14
CA ALA A 7 -8.00 -3.07 -11.27
C ALA A 7 -7.31 -3.30 -12.62
N ASN A 8 -6.03 -2.95 -12.75
CA ASN A 8 -5.27 -3.18 -13.97
C ASN A 8 -5.09 -4.68 -14.28
N ILE A 9 -4.78 -5.48 -13.26
CA ILE A 9 -4.66 -6.94 -13.39
C ILE A 9 -6.01 -7.55 -13.79
N ALA A 10 -7.09 -7.13 -13.14
CA ALA A 10 -8.45 -7.62 -13.44
C ALA A 10 -8.88 -7.27 -14.88
N ALA A 11 -8.60 -6.04 -15.33
CA ALA A 11 -8.93 -5.61 -16.69
C ALA A 11 -8.09 -6.34 -17.75
N SER A 12 -6.78 -6.50 -17.51
CA SER A 12 -5.83 -7.03 -18.50
C SER A 12 -5.81 -8.56 -18.60
N ILE A 13 -5.94 -9.27 -17.49
CA ILE A 13 -5.80 -10.73 -17.45
C ILE A 13 -7.16 -11.43 -17.52
N SER A 14 -8.09 -11.03 -16.66
CA SER A 14 -9.37 -11.72 -16.52
C SER A 14 -10.50 -11.06 -17.29
N HIS A 15 -10.26 -9.90 -17.91
CA HIS A 15 -11.27 -9.07 -18.57
C HIS A 15 -12.51 -8.83 -17.70
N ALA A 16 -12.29 -8.77 -16.38
CA ALA A 16 -13.35 -8.58 -15.41
C ALA A 16 -13.65 -7.08 -15.23
N PRO A 17 -14.93 -6.69 -15.09
CA PRO A 17 -15.29 -5.31 -14.86
C PRO A 17 -14.89 -4.86 -13.45
N THR A 18 -14.40 -3.63 -13.32
CA THR A 18 -14.12 -3.02 -12.01
C THR A 18 -15.23 -2.03 -11.67
N ILE A 19 -15.93 -2.29 -10.57
CA ILE A 19 -17.01 -1.42 -10.07
C ILE A 19 -16.49 -0.65 -8.87
N VAL A 20 -16.67 0.68 -8.88
CA VAL A 20 -16.37 1.55 -7.75
C VAL A 20 -17.65 1.82 -6.99
N CYS A 21 -17.72 1.40 -5.73
CA CYS A 21 -18.83 1.72 -4.84
C CYS A 21 -18.42 2.88 -3.94
N ALA A 22 -19.07 4.02 -4.08
CA ALA A 22 -18.78 5.21 -3.30
C ALA A 22 -20.03 6.06 -3.11
N GLU A 23 -20.14 6.69 -1.95
CA GLU A 23 -21.24 7.59 -1.64
C GLU A 23 -21.06 8.95 -2.33
N THR A 24 -22.16 9.63 -2.65
CA THR A 24 -22.14 10.89 -3.43
C THR A 24 -21.35 12.01 -2.75
N TYR A 25 -21.31 12.05 -1.41
CA TYR A 25 -20.56 13.07 -0.66
C TYR A 25 -19.04 12.91 -0.77
N LYS A 26 -18.53 11.77 -1.26
CA LYS A 26 -17.10 11.54 -1.51
C LYS A 26 -16.67 12.03 -2.89
N PHE A 27 -17.60 12.51 -3.71
CA PHE A 27 -17.26 13.13 -4.98
C PHE A 27 -16.60 14.48 -4.75
N TRP A 28 -15.66 14.80 -5.62
CA TRP A 28 -14.79 15.95 -5.47
C TRP A 28 -14.52 16.55 -6.86
N GLU A 29 -14.39 17.88 -6.93
CA GLU A 29 -14.32 18.61 -8.22
C GLU A 29 -12.91 18.67 -8.83
N ARG A 30 -11.89 18.33 -8.03
CA ARG A 30 -10.50 18.37 -8.47
C ARG A 30 -10.20 17.10 -9.27
N ALA A 31 -9.20 17.19 -10.13
CA ALA A 31 -8.65 16.04 -10.84
C ALA A 31 -7.16 15.96 -10.53
N HIS A 32 -6.68 14.77 -10.20
CA HIS A 32 -5.26 14.50 -9.97
C HIS A 32 -4.65 13.86 -11.21
N SER A 33 -3.45 14.32 -11.56
CA SER A 33 -2.68 13.75 -12.67
C SER A 33 -1.81 12.57 -12.24
N ASP A 34 -1.40 12.53 -10.98
CA ASP A 34 -0.59 11.46 -10.38
C ASP A 34 -1.07 11.10 -8.97
N ALA A 35 -0.47 10.06 -8.38
CA ALA A 35 -0.77 9.59 -7.04
C ALA A 35 0.12 10.20 -5.94
N PHE A 36 0.98 11.17 -6.27
CA PHE A 36 1.92 11.79 -5.34
C PHE A 36 1.49 13.19 -4.90
N GLU A 37 0.75 13.90 -5.74
CA GLU A 37 0.33 15.29 -5.52
C GLU A 37 -0.53 15.45 -4.26
N TYR A 38 -1.52 14.57 -4.08
CA TYR A 38 -2.44 14.61 -2.95
C TYR A 38 -2.59 13.21 -2.35
N ASN A 39 -1.82 12.99 -1.30
CA ASN A 39 -1.74 11.70 -0.64
C ASN A 39 -1.45 11.88 0.84
N GLU A 40 -1.74 10.86 1.62
CA GLU A 40 -1.34 10.77 3.01
C GLU A 40 -0.07 9.93 3.14
N LEU A 41 0.84 10.41 3.98
CA LEU A 41 2.05 9.68 4.35
C LEU A 41 1.74 8.74 5.51
N GLY A 42 1.84 7.44 5.25
CA GLY A 42 1.79 6.41 6.29
C GLY A 42 3.07 6.35 7.11
N ASP A 43 3.06 5.61 8.22
CA ASP A 43 4.29 5.34 8.99
C ASP A 43 5.24 4.48 8.13
N PRO A 44 6.46 4.99 7.81
CA PRO A 44 7.44 4.23 7.04
C PRO A 44 7.97 2.99 7.78
N ASP A 45 7.90 2.97 9.12
CA ASP A 45 8.38 1.82 9.88
C ASP A 45 7.47 0.60 9.72
N ASP A 46 6.24 0.78 9.28
CA ASP A 46 5.32 -0.34 9.03
C ASP A 46 5.77 -1.20 7.85
N ILE A 47 6.65 -0.70 6.99
CA ILE A 47 7.26 -1.47 5.88
C ILE A 47 8.11 -2.62 6.43
N TRP A 48 8.84 -2.41 7.53
CA TRP A 48 9.79 -3.40 8.04
C TRP A 48 9.29 -4.19 9.25
N ARG A 49 8.32 -3.65 10.00
CA ARG A 49 7.73 -4.33 11.17
C ARG A 49 6.96 -5.62 10.81
N GLY A 50 6.61 -5.81 9.53
CA GLY A 50 5.87 -6.97 9.06
C GLY A 50 4.34 -6.82 9.22
N PRO A 51 3.57 -7.90 9.02
CA PRO A 51 2.11 -7.83 9.02
C PRO A 51 1.56 -7.33 10.35
N ARG A 52 0.67 -6.33 10.29
CA ARG A 52 -0.05 -5.85 11.47
C ARG A 52 -0.95 -6.96 12.04
N GLY A 53 -1.00 -7.09 13.38
CA GLY A 53 -1.94 -7.96 14.09
C GLY A 53 -1.43 -9.34 14.54
N THR A 54 -0.20 -9.71 14.18
CA THR A 54 0.47 -10.94 14.67
C THR A 54 1.22 -10.71 15.99
N SER A 55 1.67 -9.48 16.26
CA SER A 55 2.34 -9.07 17.50
C SER A 55 1.39 -8.31 18.45
N PRO A 56 1.48 -8.49 19.78
CA PRO A 56 0.76 -7.68 20.76
C PRO A 56 1.12 -6.19 20.70
N ASP A 57 2.36 -5.87 20.31
CA ASP A 57 2.85 -4.51 20.12
C ASP A 57 3.10 -4.28 18.63
N TYR A 58 2.22 -3.50 17.98
CA TYR A 58 2.31 -3.22 16.54
C TYR A 58 3.51 -2.34 16.17
N LYS A 59 4.15 -1.69 17.16
CA LYS A 59 5.34 -0.85 16.93
C LYS A 59 6.64 -1.65 16.90
N LYS A 60 6.61 -2.91 17.32
CA LYS A 60 7.77 -3.81 17.31
C LYS A 60 7.59 -4.83 16.20
N GLY A 61 8.58 -4.88 15.32
CA GLY A 61 8.65 -5.94 14.31
C GLY A 61 8.74 -7.31 14.97
N ILE A 62 8.24 -8.33 14.28
CA ILE A 62 8.28 -9.70 14.79
C ILE A 62 9.72 -10.25 14.62
N PRO A 63 10.39 -10.70 15.68
CA PRO A 63 11.73 -11.27 15.55
C PRO A 63 11.75 -12.49 14.62
N GLY A 64 12.63 -12.50 13.61
CA GLY A 64 12.79 -13.60 12.65
C GLY A 64 11.77 -13.63 11.51
N PHE A 65 10.88 -12.64 11.43
CA PHE A 65 9.95 -12.47 10.33
C PHE A 65 10.15 -11.08 9.71
N GLY A 66 10.43 -11.03 8.41
CA GLY A 66 10.58 -9.78 7.69
C GLY A 66 9.24 -9.09 7.35
N PRO A 67 9.28 -8.07 6.46
CA PRO A 67 8.11 -7.36 5.93
C PRO A 67 6.96 -8.27 5.48
N THR A 68 7.32 -9.43 4.94
CA THR A 68 6.38 -10.38 4.33
C THR A 68 5.66 -11.26 5.34
N GLY A 69 6.04 -11.21 6.63
CA GLY A 69 5.49 -12.12 7.64
C GLY A 69 5.80 -13.59 7.39
N LEU A 70 6.80 -13.86 6.55
CA LEU A 70 7.33 -15.19 6.30
C LEU A 70 8.64 -15.34 7.07
N PRO A 71 8.96 -16.54 7.57
CA PRO A 71 10.26 -16.78 8.19
C PRO A 71 11.35 -16.55 7.14
N ASP A 72 12.41 -15.84 7.53
CA ASP A 72 13.53 -15.60 6.63
C ASP A 72 14.08 -16.94 6.14
N ARG A 73 14.07 -17.16 4.81
CA ARG A 73 14.50 -18.43 4.20
C ARG A 73 16.00 -18.70 4.36
N ILE A 74 16.74 -17.72 4.91
CA ILE A 74 18.17 -17.74 5.19
C ILE A 74 18.35 -17.22 6.62
N GLU A 75 18.77 -18.09 7.54
CA GLU A 75 18.98 -17.79 8.98
C GLU A 75 20.00 -16.67 9.27
N SER A 76 20.72 -16.14 8.28
CA SER A 76 21.85 -15.23 8.47
C SER A 76 21.65 -13.79 7.98
N THR A 77 20.52 -13.46 7.35
CA THR A 77 20.25 -12.10 6.87
C THR A 77 18.86 -11.65 7.29
N THR A 78 18.71 -11.31 8.56
CA THR A 78 17.57 -10.50 9.00
C THR A 78 17.67 -9.18 8.25
N THR A 79 16.75 -8.91 7.31
CA THR A 79 16.66 -7.60 6.66
C THR A 79 16.11 -6.60 7.67
N ASP A 80 16.98 -6.17 8.59
CA ASP A 80 16.62 -5.25 9.64
C ASP A 80 16.75 -3.82 9.11
N LEU A 81 15.60 -3.23 8.79
CA LEU A 81 15.49 -1.83 8.39
C LEU A 81 15.13 -0.94 9.58
N SER A 82 15.18 -1.42 10.83
CA SER A 82 14.83 -0.62 12.02
C SER A 82 15.60 0.70 12.10
N GLU A 83 16.90 0.65 11.81
CA GLU A 83 17.81 1.80 11.87
C GLU A 83 17.94 2.56 10.55
N TRP A 84 16.96 2.47 9.63
CA TRP A 84 17.03 3.12 8.32
C TRP A 84 17.28 4.63 8.37
N ARG A 85 16.85 5.29 9.45
CA ARG A 85 17.06 6.73 9.68
C ARG A 85 18.52 7.12 9.91
N SER A 86 19.35 6.18 10.34
CA SER A 86 20.80 6.40 10.54
C SER A 86 21.56 6.54 9.23
N ASN A 87 21.04 5.96 8.14
CA ASN A 87 21.69 5.95 6.84
C ASN A 87 21.24 7.17 6.01
N PRO A 88 22.15 8.13 5.68
CA PRO A 88 21.78 9.34 4.94
C PRO A 88 21.34 9.08 3.49
N ARG A 89 21.62 7.89 2.94
CA ARG A 89 21.26 7.50 1.57
C ARG A 89 19.96 6.69 1.49
N LEU A 90 19.33 6.39 2.62
CA LEU A 90 18.13 5.57 2.69
C LEU A 90 16.95 6.39 3.24
N ARG A 91 15.84 6.36 2.49
CA ARG A 91 14.57 6.97 2.89
C ARG A 91 13.45 5.97 2.60
N LEU A 92 12.75 5.55 3.64
CA LEU A 92 11.54 4.76 3.48
C LEU A 92 10.35 5.69 3.21
N LEU A 93 9.49 5.28 2.28
CA LEU A 93 8.29 6.03 1.87
C LEU A 93 7.10 5.09 1.86
N HIS A 94 6.04 5.48 2.58
CA HIS A 94 4.78 4.77 2.62
C HIS A 94 3.67 5.74 2.23
N LEU A 95 3.08 5.52 1.07
CA LEU A 95 1.89 6.23 0.62
C LEU A 95 0.65 5.42 0.99
N GLU A 96 -0.40 6.09 1.42
CA GLU A 96 -1.63 5.40 1.82
C GLU A 96 -2.59 5.19 0.63
N TYR A 97 -2.71 6.20 -0.25
CA TYR A 97 -3.68 6.21 -1.35
C TYR A 97 -3.04 6.07 -2.73
N ASP A 98 -3.70 5.39 -3.65
CA ASP A 98 -3.36 5.41 -5.07
C ASP A 98 -4.49 6.03 -5.90
N VAL A 99 -4.13 6.52 -7.09
CA VAL A 99 -5.09 7.04 -8.06
C VAL A 99 -5.40 5.95 -9.08
N LEU A 100 -6.66 5.57 -9.16
CA LEU A 100 -7.18 4.62 -10.15
C LEU A 100 -7.51 5.36 -11.45
N PRO A 101 -6.87 5.04 -12.60
CA PRO A 101 -7.22 5.64 -13.88
C PRO A 101 -8.69 5.37 -14.25
N PRO A 102 -9.43 6.37 -14.75
CA PRO A 102 -10.85 6.21 -15.09
C PRO A 102 -11.09 5.18 -16.20
N THR A 103 -10.09 4.91 -17.05
CA THR A 103 -10.14 3.88 -18.10
C THR A 103 -10.28 2.46 -17.57
N LEU A 104 -9.93 2.23 -16.29
CA LEU A 104 -10.07 0.93 -15.64
C LEU A 104 -11.39 0.78 -14.89
N VAL A 105 -12.16 1.86 -14.72
CA VAL A 105 -13.45 1.84 -14.02
C VAL A 105 -14.58 1.56 -15.00
N THR A 106 -15.32 0.48 -14.77
CA THR A 106 -16.46 0.10 -15.63
C THR A 106 -17.74 0.82 -15.23
N ALA A 107 -18.00 0.93 -13.92
CA ALA A 107 -19.17 1.61 -13.40
C ALA A 107 -18.88 2.18 -12.00
N VAL A 108 -19.57 3.26 -11.66
CA VAL A 108 -19.62 3.81 -10.31
C VAL A 108 -21.03 3.57 -9.77
N VAL A 109 -21.15 2.98 -8.59
CA VAL A 109 -22.42 2.71 -7.91
C VAL A 109 -22.47 3.55 -6.64
N THR A 110 -23.55 4.30 -6.50
CA THR A 110 -23.83 5.19 -5.36
C THR A 110 -25.21 4.82 -4.75
N GLU A 111 -25.52 5.39 -3.59
CA GLU A 111 -26.86 5.33 -2.97
C GLU A 111 -27.97 5.98 -3.80
#